data_AF-A0A7S3E3A3-F1
#
_entry.id   AF-A0A7S3E3A3-F1
#
_cell.length_a   1.000
_cell.length_b   1.000
_cell.length_c   1.000
_cell.angle_alpha   90.00
_cell.angle_beta   90.00
_cell.angle_gamma   90.00
#
_symmetry.space_group_name_H-M   'P 1'
#
loop_
_entity.id
_entity.type
_entity.pdbx_description
1 polymer ?
#
loop_
_entity_poly.entity_id
_entity_poly.type
_entity_poly.pdbx_seq_one_letter_code
_entity_poly.pdbx_strand_id
1 'polypeptide(L)'
;GSQQRFTLAELRDKPVPPAGTKPEYVNAYAYVSTINPEQAMYYMAAPDGTNKKVVQEGDKYFCEATQKTHDSFIRRYVMRSEVMDHTGRLIVNVFNDQAEQILGCTADELAAAKEKGTAFDSILRDAALGEPFTFRIMCKPEEYNGQTRLRYAVQNLKPVDYVQQSAWLAAEIGKMIPVKSE
;
A
#
# COMPACT_ATOMS: atom_id res chain seq x y z
N GLY A 1 11.35 10.95 -17.84
CA GLY A 1 10.74 9.63 -17.99
C GLY A 1 9.28 9.77 -17.64
N SER A 2 8.38 9.59 -18.61
CA SER A 2 6.95 9.79 -18.42
C SER A 2 6.46 8.94 -17.25
N GLN A 3 5.96 9.60 -16.21
CA GLN A 3 5.28 8.94 -15.10
C GLN A 3 3.89 8.53 -15.59
N GLN A 4 3.84 7.50 -16.44
CA GLN A 4 2.60 6.99 -17.02
C GLN A 4 1.65 6.58 -15.89
N ARG A 5 0.43 7.13 -15.95
CA ARG A 5 -0.62 6.87 -15.00
C ARG A 5 -1.53 5.77 -15.53
N PHE A 6 -1.95 4.90 -14.64
CA PHE A 6 -2.87 3.81 -14.91
C PHE A 6 -4.11 3.96 -14.01
N THR A 7 -5.25 3.57 -14.56
CA THR A 7 -6.45 3.27 -13.80
C THR A 7 -6.31 1.92 -13.10
N LEU A 8 -7.07 1.69 -12.04
CA LEU A 8 -7.01 0.42 -11.31
C LEU A 8 -7.50 -0.76 -12.14
N ALA A 9 -8.46 -0.57 -13.04
CA ALA A 9 -8.89 -1.60 -13.98
C ALA A 9 -7.77 -2.00 -14.94
N GLU A 10 -7.03 -1.04 -15.53
CA GLU A 10 -5.89 -1.34 -16.39
C GLU A 10 -4.79 -2.13 -15.65
N LEU A 11 -4.58 -1.84 -14.37
CA LEU A 11 -3.62 -2.61 -13.55
C LEU A 11 -4.10 -4.02 -13.27
N ARG A 12 -5.38 -4.19 -12.93
CA ARG A 12 -6.01 -5.48 -12.65
C ARG A 12 -6.04 -6.38 -13.89
N ASP A 13 -6.34 -5.80 -15.04
CA ASP A 13 -6.56 -6.52 -16.31
C ASP A 13 -5.24 -6.69 -17.09
N LYS A 14 -4.12 -6.19 -16.55
CA LYS A 14 -2.78 -6.33 -17.13
C LYS A 14 -2.39 -7.82 -17.23
N PRO A 15 -1.87 -8.29 -18.37
CA PRO A 15 -1.37 -9.66 -18.50
C PRO A 15 -0.30 -9.95 -17.45
N VAL A 16 -0.39 -11.12 -16.82
CA VAL A 16 0.60 -11.54 -15.81
C VAL A 16 1.89 -11.95 -16.54
N PRO A 17 3.01 -11.26 -16.30
CA PRO A 17 4.30 -11.65 -16.89
C PRO A 17 4.83 -12.94 -16.26
N PRO A 18 5.79 -13.63 -16.91
CA PRO A 18 6.44 -14.81 -16.35
C PRO A 18 7.07 -14.55 -14.98
N ALA A 19 7.15 -15.59 -14.15
CA ALA A 19 7.86 -15.54 -12.88
C ALA A 19 9.33 -15.11 -13.11
N GLY A 20 9.86 -14.28 -12.21
CA GLY A 20 11.22 -13.72 -12.33
C GLY A 20 11.33 -12.46 -13.20
N THR A 21 10.25 -12.03 -13.87
CA THR A 21 10.23 -10.73 -14.55
C THR A 21 10.45 -9.60 -13.55
N LYS A 22 11.26 -8.60 -13.93
CA LYS A 22 11.55 -7.44 -13.08
C LYS A 22 10.26 -6.67 -12.74
N PRO A 23 10.13 -6.11 -11.52
CA PRO A 23 8.97 -5.33 -11.16
C PRO A 23 8.82 -4.08 -12.04
N GLU A 24 7.58 -3.76 -12.38
CA GLU A 24 7.20 -2.50 -12.99
C GLU A 24 6.71 -1.52 -11.92
N TYR A 25 6.92 -0.22 -12.13
CA TYR A 25 6.45 0.82 -11.23
C TYR A 25 5.53 1.75 -11.99
N VAL A 26 4.31 1.90 -11.50
CA VAL A 26 3.24 2.68 -12.13
C VAL A 26 2.69 3.68 -11.13
N ASN A 27 2.03 4.72 -11.62
CA ASN A 27 1.28 5.62 -10.76
C ASN A 27 -0.23 5.40 -10.95
N ALA A 28 -0.96 5.44 -9.84
CA ALA A 28 -2.42 5.40 -9.84
C ALA A 28 -2.95 6.45 -8.88
N TYR A 29 -4.09 7.02 -9.22
CA TYR A 29 -4.83 7.90 -8.32
C TYR A 29 -6.01 7.12 -7.79
N ALA A 30 -6.12 7.03 -6.48
CA ALA A 30 -7.16 6.26 -5.86
C ALA A 30 -7.45 6.77 -4.45
N TYR A 31 -8.58 6.32 -3.92
CA TYR A 31 -8.92 6.40 -2.50
C TYR A 31 -8.55 5.06 -1.85
N VAL A 32 -8.21 5.08 -0.57
CA VAL A 32 -8.29 3.87 0.25
C VAL A 32 -9.77 3.58 0.47
N SER A 33 -10.25 2.39 0.09
CA SER A 33 -11.67 2.03 0.23
C SER A 33 -11.94 1.18 1.46
N THR A 34 -11.08 0.19 1.69
CA THR A 34 -11.27 -0.79 2.76
C THR A 34 -9.94 -1.21 3.38
N ILE A 35 -9.91 -1.30 4.70
CA ILE A 35 -8.84 -1.96 5.44
C ILE A 35 -9.50 -3.02 6.32
N ASN A 36 -9.15 -4.30 6.12
CA ASN A 36 -9.74 -5.39 6.89
C ASN A 36 -9.24 -5.34 8.35
N PRO A 37 -10.10 -5.14 9.38
CA PRO A 37 -9.69 -5.05 10.78
C PRO A 37 -9.14 -6.36 11.37
N GLU A 38 -9.50 -7.50 10.77
CA GLU A 38 -9.13 -8.85 11.23
C GLU A 38 -7.78 -9.34 10.67
N GLN A 39 -7.16 -8.58 9.76
CA GLN A 39 -5.86 -8.96 9.23
C GLN A 39 -4.74 -8.72 10.25
N ALA A 40 -3.59 -9.37 10.03
CA ALA A 40 -2.36 -9.00 10.70
C ALA A 40 -1.89 -7.61 10.20
N MET A 41 -2.16 -6.56 10.98
CA MET A 41 -1.80 -5.18 10.62
C MET A 41 -0.29 -4.94 10.67
N TYR A 42 0.39 -5.58 11.63
CA TYR A 42 1.78 -5.36 11.94
C TYR A 42 2.49 -6.64 12.37
N TYR A 43 3.82 -6.59 12.41
CA TYR A 43 4.68 -7.62 12.97
C TYR A 43 5.68 -6.99 13.96
N MET A 44 6.20 -7.81 14.88
CA MET A 44 7.29 -7.40 15.76
C MET A 44 8.60 -7.41 14.97
N ALA A 45 9.32 -6.30 14.95
CA ALA A 45 10.59 -6.15 14.27
C ALA A 45 11.72 -5.83 15.26
N ALA A 46 12.95 -6.19 14.87
CA ALA A 46 14.14 -5.83 15.62
C ALA A 46 14.29 -4.30 15.71
N PRO A 47 14.65 -3.74 16.88
CA PRO A 47 14.77 -2.29 17.10
C PRO A 47 16.07 -1.69 16.55
N ASP A 48 16.78 -2.41 15.66
CA ASP A 48 18.10 -2.04 15.12
C ASP A 48 18.03 -1.46 13.69
N GLY A 49 16.83 -1.15 13.20
CA GLY A 49 16.59 -0.59 11.87
C GLY A 49 16.65 -1.61 10.72
N THR A 50 16.86 -2.90 11.00
CA THR A 50 16.93 -3.94 9.96
C THR A 50 15.56 -4.35 9.40
N ASN A 51 14.48 -3.94 10.06
CA ASN A 51 13.09 -4.32 9.75
C ASN A 51 12.84 -5.83 9.79
N LYS A 52 13.78 -6.62 10.31
CA LYS A 52 13.65 -8.08 10.39
C LYS A 52 12.67 -8.46 11.48
N LYS A 53 11.82 -9.45 11.19
CA LYS A 53 10.86 -9.97 12.13
C LYS A 53 11.58 -10.64 13.30
N VAL A 54 11.09 -10.38 14.52
CA VAL A 54 11.49 -11.08 15.74
C VAL A 54 10.37 -11.94 16.28
N VAL A 55 10.74 -12.98 17.01
CA VAL A 55 9.82 -13.86 17.74
C VAL A 55 10.16 -13.75 19.24
N GLN A 56 9.13 -13.72 20.08
CA GLN A 56 9.33 -13.66 21.53
C GLN A 56 9.80 -15.02 22.06
N GLU A 57 10.89 -15.02 22.83
CA GLU A 57 11.47 -16.16 23.52
C GLU A 57 11.71 -15.79 24.99
N GLY A 58 10.76 -16.16 25.86
CA GLY A 58 10.73 -15.67 27.24
C GLY A 58 10.55 -14.15 27.30
N ASP A 59 11.49 -13.48 27.96
CA ASP A 59 11.51 -12.01 28.10
C ASP A 59 12.30 -11.30 26.99
N LYS A 60 12.77 -12.04 25.97
CA LYS A 60 13.59 -11.50 24.89
C LYS A 60 12.98 -11.75 23.51
N TYR A 61 13.55 -11.11 22.51
CA TYR A 61 13.08 -11.14 21.13
C TYR A 61 14.19 -11.62 20.19
N PHE A 62 14.05 -12.83 19.65
CA PHE A 62 15.03 -13.43 18.76
C PHE A 62 14.74 -13.13 17.29
N CYS A 63 15.76 -12.70 16.55
CA CYS A 63 15.73 -12.48 15.11
C CYS A 63 16.43 -13.63 14.37
N GLU A 64 15.66 -14.48 13.70
CA GLU A 64 16.20 -15.60 12.92
C GLU A 64 17.11 -15.12 11.76
N ALA A 65 16.78 -14.00 11.13
CA ALA A 65 17.52 -13.50 9.98
C ALA A 65 18.92 -12.95 10.33
N THR A 66 19.10 -12.42 11.55
CA THR A 66 20.38 -11.86 12.01
C THR A 66 21.05 -12.72 13.07
N GLN A 67 20.37 -13.75 13.57
CA GLN A 67 20.81 -14.62 14.67
C GLN A 67 21.14 -13.81 15.94
N LYS A 68 20.38 -12.75 16.21
CA LYS A 68 20.56 -11.86 17.37
C LYS A 68 19.33 -11.88 18.26
N THR A 69 19.57 -11.67 19.55
CA THR A 69 18.52 -11.50 20.55
C THR A 69 18.50 -10.05 21.02
N HIS A 70 17.29 -9.48 21.14
CA HIS A 70 17.03 -8.11 21.56
C HIS A 70 16.20 -8.10 22.85
N ASP A 71 16.38 -7.08 23.68
CA ASP A 71 15.60 -6.92 24.92
C ASP A 71 14.23 -6.24 24.67
N SER A 72 13.98 -5.75 23.45
CA SER A 72 12.73 -5.10 23.04
C SER A 72 12.46 -5.30 21.54
N PHE A 73 11.31 -4.83 21.09
CA PHE A 73 10.88 -4.82 19.70
C PHE A 73 10.20 -3.51 19.36
N ILE A 74 10.04 -3.26 18.06
CA ILE A 74 9.15 -2.20 17.53
C ILE A 74 8.10 -2.86 16.64
N ARG A 75 6.87 -2.33 16.61
CA ARG A 75 5.88 -2.81 15.63
C ARG A 75 6.09 -2.12 14.29
N ARG A 76 5.94 -2.87 13.20
CA ARG A 76 5.95 -2.34 11.84
C ARG A 76 4.76 -2.82 11.04
N TYR A 77 4.12 -1.93 10.28
CA TYR A 77 2.99 -2.32 9.46
C TYR A 77 3.36 -3.25 8.31
N VAL A 78 2.45 -4.18 8.03
CA VAL A 78 2.43 -5.10 6.89
C VAL A 78 0.99 -5.35 6.47
N MET A 79 0.25 -4.27 6.21
CA MET A 79 -1.19 -4.36 5.94
C MET A 79 -1.47 -4.59 4.45
N ARG A 80 -2.63 -5.18 4.18
CA ARG A 80 -3.30 -5.17 2.88
C ARG A 80 -4.47 -4.20 2.94
N SER A 81 -4.58 -3.38 1.92
CA SER A 81 -5.67 -2.43 1.77
C SER A 81 -6.27 -2.56 0.38
N GLU A 82 -7.56 -2.37 0.28
CA GLU A 82 -8.23 -2.15 -0.98
C GLU A 82 -8.20 -0.65 -1.30
N VAL A 83 -7.78 -0.32 -2.51
CA VAL A 83 -7.87 1.04 -3.07
C VAL A 83 -8.88 1.05 -4.21
N MET A 84 -9.52 2.19 -4.44
CA MET A 84 -10.54 2.35 -5.47
C MET A 84 -10.41 3.63 -6.29
N ASP A 85 -10.76 3.54 -7.57
CA ASP A 85 -10.95 4.67 -8.47
C ASP A 85 -12.26 4.49 -9.26
N HIS A 86 -12.52 5.39 -10.22
CA HIS A 86 -13.72 5.35 -11.06
C HIS A 86 -13.85 4.10 -11.94
N THR A 87 -12.80 3.29 -12.08
CA THR A 87 -12.76 2.08 -12.94
C THR A 87 -12.86 0.78 -12.13
N GLY A 88 -12.61 0.82 -10.83
CA GLY A 88 -12.74 -0.36 -9.97
C GLY A 88 -11.90 -0.30 -8.72
N ARG A 89 -11.51 -1.50 -8.25
CA ARG A 89 -10.81 -1.72 -6.99
C ARG A 89 -9.59 -2.60 -7.19
N LEU A 90 -8.58 -2.40 -6.35
CA LEU A 90 -7.34 -3.17 -6.37
C LEU A 90 -6.84 -3.41 -4.94
N ILE A 91 -6.42 -4.64 -4.64
CA ILE A 91 -5.79 -4.95 -3.35
C ILE A 91 -4.29 -4.69 -3.46
N VAL A 92 -3.78 -3.86 -2.56
CA VAL A 92 -2.36 -3.48 -2.48
C VAL A 92 -1.78 -3.83 -1.12
N ASN A 93 -0.50 -4.19 -1.09
CA ASN A 93 0.27 -4.28 0.15
C ASN A 93 0.81 -2.90 0.51
N VAL A 94 0.69 -2.53 1.79
CA VAL A 94 1.15 -1.25 2.32
C VAL A 94 2.06 -1.53 3.51
N PHE A 95 3.31 -1.07 3.40
CA PHE A 95 4.32 -1.25 4.43
C PHE A 95 4.40 -0.01 5.33
N ASN A 96 5.17 -0.13 6.42
CA ASN A 96 5.26 0.84 7.52
C ASN A 96 5.06 2.30 7.13
N ASP A 97 5.98 2.88 6.36
CA ASP A 97 6.02 4.33 6.13
C ASP A 97 4.80 4.83 5.34
N GLN A 98 4.25 4.00 4.46
CA GLN A 98 3.02 4.32 3.72
C GLN A 98 1.78 4.10 4.59
N ALA A 99 1.79 3.07 5.43
CA ALA A 99 0.68 2.78 6.33
C ALA A 99 0.55 3.86 7.41
N GLU A 100 1.65 4.35 7.96
CA GLU A 100 1.66 5.48 8.90
C GLU A 100 1.08 6.75 8.28
N GLN A 101 1.39 7.02 7.01
CA GLN A 101 0.79 8.15 6.29
C GLN A 101 -0.71 7.98 6.04
N ILE A 102 -1.17 6.77 5.74
CA ILE A 102 -2.59 6.48 5.50
C ILE A 102 -3.39 6.51 6.81
N LEU A 103 -2.85 5.93 7.88
CA LEU A 103 -3.54 5.77 9.17
C LEU A 103 -3.32 6.94 10.13
N GLY A 104 -2.33 7.80 9.87
CA GLY A 104 -1.99 8.95 10.71
C GLY A 104 -1.38 8.57 12.07
N CYS A 105 -0.97 7.32 12.26
CA CYS A 105 -0.36 6.85 13.51
C CYS A 105 0.61 5.68 13.28
N THR A 106 1.53 5.50 14.22
CA THR A 106 2.50 4.38 14.25
C THR A 106 1.80 3.05 14.52
N ALA A 107 2.46 1.95 14.15
CA ALA A 107 1.94 0.61 14.41
C ALA A 107 1.78 0.30 15.92
N ASP A 108 2.62 0.91 16.76
CA ASP A 108 2.51 0.77 18.22
C ASP A 108 1.31 1.55 18.78
N GLU A 109 1.02 2.75 18.27
CA GLU A 109 -0.18 3.51 18.63
C GLU A 109 -1.46 2.78 18.21
N LEU A 110 -1.51 2.22 16.99
CA LEU A 110 -2.66 1.44 16.54
C LEU A 110 -2.86 0.17 17.39
N ALA A 111 -1.77 -0.52 17.74
CA ALA A 111 -1.83 -1.69 18.61
C ALA A 111 -2.41 -1.34 19.99
N ALA A 112 -1.91 -0.25 20.61
CA ALA A 112 -2.41 0.23 21.89
C ALA A 112 -3.89 0.65 21.81
N ALA A 113 -4.32 1.26 20.71
CA ALA A 113 -5.71 1.62 20.48
C ALA A 113 -6.62 0.38 20.39
N LYS A 114 -6.14 -0.70 19.76
CA LYS A 114 -6.84 -1.99 19.66
C LYS A 114 -6.95 -2.69 21.00
N GLU A 115 -5.84 -2.78 21.76
CA GLU A 115 -5.80 -3.41 23.08
C GLU A 115 -6.71 -2.70 24.10
N LYS A 116 -6.80 -1.37 24.03
CA LYS A 116 -7.68 -0.56 24.90
C LYS A 116 -9.14 -0.53 24.43
N GLY A 117 -9.46 -1.02 23.23
CA GLY A 117 -10.81 -0.99 22.66
C GLY A 117 -11.34 0.43 22.42
N THR A 118 -10.48 1.36 22.00
CA THR A 118 -10.82 2.80 21.93
C THR A 118 -11.00 3.29 20.49
N ALA A 119 -9.89 3.49 19.78
CA ALA A 119 -9.84 4.25 18.54
C ALA A 119 -9.51 3.41 17.30
N PHE A 120 -9.35 2.09 17.44
CA PHE A 120 -8.91 1.23 16.33
C PHE A 120 -9.85 1.32 15.12
N ASP A 121 -11.16 1.11 15.34
CA ASP A 121 -12.14 1.11 14.25
C ASP A 121 -12.32 2.51 13.63
N SER A 122 -12.26 3.57 14.44
CA SER A 122 -12.35 4.94 13.92
C SER A 122 -11.13 5.30 13.07
N ILE A 123 -9.91 4.91 13.48
CA ILE A 123 -8.69 5.15 12.69
C ILE A 123 -8.80 4.48 11.31
N LEU A 124 -9.23 3.21 11.27
CA LEU A 124 -9.39 2.49 10.00
C LEU A 124 -10.49 3.11 9.13
N ARG A 125 -11.60 3.51 9.75
CA ARG A 125 -12.72 4.16 9.06
C ARG A 125 -12.33 5.52 8.49
N ASP A 126 -11.62 6.34 9.25
CA ASP A 126 -11.20 7.67 8.82
C ASP A 126 -10.18 7.57 7.67
N ALA A 127 -9.29 6.58 7.70
CA ALA A 127 -8.40 6.28 6.58
C ALA A 127 -9.17 5.85 5.31
N ALA A 128 -10.24 5.07 5.46
CA ALA A 128 -11.08 4.61 4.35
C ALA A 128 -12.04 5.69 3.79
N LEU A 129 -12.34 6.73 4.57
CA LEU A 129 -13.16 7.88 4.17
C LEU A 129 -12.31 9.12 3.86
N GLY A 130 -10.99 8.96 3.84
CA GLY A 130 -10.03 10.05 3.70
C GLY A 130 -9.86 10.57 2.28
N GLU A 131 -8.94 11.52 2.16
CA GLU A 131 -8.55 12.13 0.89
C GLU A 131 -7.85 11.12 -0.04
N PRO A 132 -7.93 11.33 -1.37
CA PRO A 132 -7.25 10.48 -2.33
C PRO A 132 -5.73 10.69 -2.29
N PHE A 133 -5.00 9.70 -2.80
CA PHE A 133 -3.56 9.76 -2.98
C PHE A 133 -3.16 9.52 -4.42
N THR A 134 -2.00 10.06 -4.80
CA THR A 134 -1.23 9.55 -5.92
C THR A 134 -0.31 8.44 -5.40
N PHE A 135 -0.67 7.19 -5.69
CA PHE A 135 0.10 6.01 -5.34
C PHE A 135 1.15 5.72 -6.40
N ARG A 136 2.37 5.42 -5.97
CA ARG A 136 3.37 4.71 -6.78
C ARG A 136 3.33 3.24 -6.40
N ILE A 137 2.86 2.41 -7.33
CA ILE A 137 2.60 0.98 -7.12
C ILE A 137 3.70 0.18 -7.83
N MET A 138 4.33 -0.74 -7.11
CA MET A 138 5.13 -1.81 -7.68
C MET A 138 4.21 -2.96 -8.09
N CYS A 139 4.31 -3.38 -9.35
CA CYS A 139 3.64 -4.55 -9.91
C CYS A 139 4.70 -5.64 -10.13
N LYS A 140 4.60 -6.75 -9.39
CA LYS A 140 5.58 -7.84 -9.46
C LYS A 140 4.87 -9.19 -9.63
N PRO A 141 5.30 -10.05 -10.58
CA PRO A 141 4.82 -11.43 -10.63
C PRO A 141 5.29 -12.19 -9.41
N GLU A 142 4.36 -12.82 -8.70
CA GLU A 142 4.65 -13.76 -7.63
C GLU A 142 3.97 -15.09 -7.92
N GLU A 143 4.72 -16.16 -7.71
CA GLU A 143 4.24 -17.52 -7.84
C GLU A 143 3.78 -18.01 -6.46
N TYR A 144 2.54 -18.48 -6.39
CA TYR A 144 1.99 -19.08 -5.18
C TYR A 144 1.17 -20.32 -5.57
N ASN A 145 1.52 -21.47 -5.00
CA ASN A 145 0.90 -22.77 -5.31
C ASN A 145 0.83 -23.08 -6.82
N GLY A 146 1.90 -22.78 -7.56
CA GLY A 146 1.99 -23.03 -9.01
C GLY A 146 1.17 -22.08 -9.90
N GLN A 147 0.55 -21.05 -9.32
CA GLN A 147 -0.09 -19.97 -10.08
C GLN A 147 0.72 -18.68 -9.94
N THR A 148 1.08 -18.08 -11.07
CA THR A 148 1.68 -16.75 -11.10
C THR A 148 0.57 -15.70 -11.14
N ARG A 149 0.63 -14.73 -10.23
CA ARG A 149 -0.27 -13.57 -10.18
C ARG A 149 0.53 -12.29 -10.00
N LEU A 150 -0.01 -11.17 -10.44
CA LEU A 150 0.57 -9.87 -10.11
C LEU A 150 0.26 -9.53 -8.65
N ARG A 151 1.32 -9.23 -7.90
CA ARG A 151 1.23 -8.60 -6.58
C ARG A 151 1.48 -7.11 -6.72
N TYR A 152 0.64 -6.33 -6.06
CA TYR A 152 0.73 -4.88 -6.00
C TYR A 152 1.23 -4.47 -4.61
N ALA A 153 2.23 -3.61 -4.57
CA ALA A 153 2.75 -3.04 -3.33
C ALA A 153 2.94 -1.53 -3.48
N VAL A 154 2.44 -0.77 -2.53
CA VAL A 154 2.65 0.67 -2.50
C VAL A 154 4.10 0.95 -2.12
N GLN A 155 4.84 1.58 -3.01
CA GLN A 155 6.23 1.98 -2.81
C GLN A 155 6.35 3.41 -2.29
N ASN A 156 5.40 4.25 -2.69
CA ASN A 156 5.29 5.62 -2.24
C ASN A 156 3.84 6.08 -2.44
N LEU A 157 3.43 7.07 -1.69
CA LEU A 157 2.17 7.77 -1.87
C LEU A 157 2.35 9.24 -1.53
N LYS A 158 1.56 10.09 -2.16
CA LYS A 158 1.52 11.52 -1.88
C LYS A 158 0.08 11.98 -1.84
N PRO A 159 -0.27 12.94 -0.97
CA PRO A 159 -1.53 13.67 -1.09
C PRO A 159 -1.68 14.19 -2.52
N VAL A 160 -2.92 14.25 -2.98
CA VAL A 160 -3.22 14.71 -4.34
C VAL A 160 -2.84 16.17 -4.51
N ASP A 161 -2.08 16.44 -5.57
CA ASP A 161 -1.93 17.79 -6.12
C ASP A 161 -3.11 18.05 -7.05
N TYR A 162 -4.13 18.75 -6.54
CA TYR A 162 -5.36 19.04 -7.29
C TYR A 162 -5.13 19.89 -8.54
N VAL A 163 -4.10 20.74 -8.56
CA VAL A 163 -3.76 21.56 -9.72
C VAL A 163 -3.19 20.66 -10.82
N GLN A 164 -2.19 19.84 -10.48
CA GLN A 164 -1.61 18.89 -11.42
C GLN A 164 -2.66 17.87 -11.90
N GLN A 165 -3.52 17.40 -11.00
CA GLN A 165 -4.59 16.45 -11.30
C GLN A 165 -5.60 17.03 -12.31
N SER A 166 -6.03 18.27 -12.09
CA SER A 166 -7.01 18.94 -12.95
C SER A 166 -6.44 19.22 -14.33
N ALA A 167 -5.17 19.66 -14.40
CA ALA A 167 -4.48 19.87 -15.67
C ALA A 167 -4.35 18.57 -16.48
N TRP A 168 -4.03 17.45 -15.82
CA TRP A 168 -3.96 16.14 -16.46
C TRP A 168 -5.34 15.71 -17.00
N LEU A 169 -6.40 15.83 -16.19
CA LEU A 169 -7.76 15.48 -16.63
C LEU A 169 -8.22 16.33 -17.83
N ALA A 170 -7.98 17.64 -17.79
CA ALA A 170 -8.32 18.52 -18.90
C ALA A 170 -7.59 18.14 -20.19
N ALA A 171 -6.31 17.74 -20.09
CA ALA A 171 -5.54 17.27 -21.23
C ALA A 171 -6.08 15.94 -21.80
N GLU A 172 -6.47 14.98 -20.95
CA GLU A 172 -7.08 13.72 -21.41
C GLU A 172 -8.45 13.95 -22.07
N ILE A 173 -9.29 14.82 -21.51
CA ILE A 173 -10.57 15.21 -22.12
C ILE A 173 -10.32 15.88 -23.48
N GLY A 174 -9.30 16.74 -23.58
CA GLY A 174 -8.90 17.40 -24.82
C GLY A 174 -8.61 16.42 -25.97
N LYS A 175 -8.00 15.26 -25.68
CA LYS A 175 -7.73 14.22 -26.68
C LYS A 175 -8.99 13.51 -27.18
N MET A 176 -10.09 13.57 -26.42
CA MET A 176 -11.36 12.94 -26.78
C MET A 176 -12.28 13.88 -27.57
N ILE A 177 -11.98 15.17 -27.61
CA ILE A 177 -12.75 16.13 -28.40
C ILE A 177 -12.46 15.89 -29.89
N PRO A 178 -13.47 15.63 -30.74
CA PRO A 178 -13.27 15.47 -32.17
C PRO A 178 -12.67 16.74 -32.77
N VAL A 179 -11.58 16.60 -33.52
CA VAL A 179 -11.10 17.70 -34.35
C VAL A 179 -12.12 17.89 -35.47
N LYS A 180 -12.73 19.08 -35.56
CA LYS A 180 -13.56 19.41 -36.73
C LYS A 180 -12.69 19.30 -37.97
N SER A 181 -12.99 18.34 -38.83
CA SER A 181 -12.47 18.32 -40.20
C SER A 181 -13.05 19.53 -40.93
N GLU A 182 -12.18 20.47 -41.30
CA GLU A 182 -12.49 21.57 -42.23
C GLU A 182 -12.76 21.06 -43.64
#